data_AF-A0A1M4XTJ3-F1
#
_entry.id   AF-A0A1M4XTJ3-F1
#
_cell.length_a   1.000
_cell.length_b   1.000
_cell.length_c   1.000
_cell.angle_alpha   90.00
_cell.angle_beta   90.00
_cell.angle_gamma   90.00
#
_symmetry.space_group_name_H-M   'P 1'
#
loop_
_entity.id
_entity.type
_entity.pdbx_description
1 polymer ?
#
loop_
_entity_poly.entity_id
_entity_poly.type
_entity_poly.pdbx_seq_one_letter_code
_entity_poly.pdbx_strand_id
1 'polypeptide(L)'
;MELELKSAALKQLMVHYVGSKNNLEPLHVSPHCLELDEESLQAIGESFLNRFKNSEEYYQFTHPSSLQFNEVYNFVADSFLNREKFEANGGAIARHLYESSTHPKVKAGELYVGFLEGLPVEGRMHKAIGLFKTENKSLFLDVAQSAGELAVEMKEGVELNKMDKGCLIINSNADEGFDVMMFDNQNRGEEALYWKEQFLNVTAQKTEYHHTNQFLTLTKQFITNQLEEEFGLEKNEQIELLNKSIEYFKQKESFDINEFQDEVFGDEERIESFRSFGSQYVTQNNVDIADSFDISPMAVKKQTRIYKSVLKLDKNFHIYIHGNTDLIEKGIDDDGRKFYKIYYQDEA
;
A
#
# COMPACT_ATOMS: atom_id res chain seq x y z
N MET A 1 -8.28 1.95 -13.38
CA MET A 1 -9.24 0.89 -13.76
C MET A 1 -9.88 0.38 -12.47
N GLU A 2 -11.21 0.43 -12.33
CA GLU A 2 -11.90 -0.04 -11.11
C GLU A 2 -11.96 -1.58 -11.17
N LEU A 3 -11.21 -2.28 -10.31
CA LEU A 3 -11.32 -3.73 -10.23
C LEU A 3 -12.68 -4.10 -9.62
N GLU A 4 -13.51 -4.83 -10.38
CA GLU A 4 -14.76 -5.40 -9.89
C GLU A 4 -14.52 -6.67 -9.06
N LEU A 5 -13.72 -6.53 -8.00
CA LEU A 5 -13.26 -7.64 -7.16
C LEU A 5 -14.43 -8.44 -6.54
N LYS A 6 -15.60 -7.81 -6.34
CA LYS A 6 -16.76 -8.42 -5.67
C LYS A 6 -17.37 -9.63 -6.39
N SER A 7 -17.02 -9.88 -7.65
CA SER A 7 -17.58 -10.98 -8.44
C SER A 7 -16.84 -12.31 -8.27
N ALA A 8 -15.65 -12.32 -7.65
CA ALA A 8 -14.91 -13.56 -7.42
C ALA A 8 -15.52 -14.37 -6.27
N ALA A 9 -15.66 -15.68 -6.50
CA ALA A 9 -16.20 -16.61 -5.52
C ALA A 9 -15.06 -17.25 -4.71
N LEU A 10 -15.11 -17.14 -3.38
CA LEU A 10 -14.25 -17.91 -2.48
C LEU A 10 -14.71 -19.38 -2.48
N LYS A 11 -13.85 -20.29 -2.93
CA LYS A 11 -14.18 -21.72 -3.10
C LYS A 11 -13.67 -22.62 -1.98
N GLN A 12 -12.49 -22.32 -1.46
CA GLN A 12 -11.93 -23.03 -0.30
C GLN A 12 -11.27 -22.00 0.61
N LEU A 13 -11.38 -22.24 1.92
CA LEU A 13 -10.78 -21.40 2.96
C LEU A 13 -10.15 -22.30 4.01
N MET A 14 -8.88 -22.05 4.33
CA MET A 14 -8.20 -22.64 5.48
C MET A 14 -7.92 -21.56 6.51
N VAL A 15 -7.90 -21.96 7.77
CA VAL A 15 -7.51 -21.10 8.89
C VAL A 15 -6.44 -21.80 9.70
N HIS A 16 -5.31 -21.15 9.89
CA HIS A 16 -4.22 -21.60 10.73
C HIS A 16 -4.01 -20.60 11.86
N TYR A 17 -3.44 -21.03 12.99
CA TYR A 17 -2.96 -20.11 14.01
C TYR A 17 -1.44 -20.05 13.94
N VAL A 18 -0.89 -18.87 13.72
CA VAL A 18 0.54 -18.64 13.57
C VAL A 18 1.03 -17.78 14.73
N GLY A 19 1.75 -18.41 15.66
CA GLY A 19 2.40 -17.73 16.79
C GLY A 19 3.72 -17.04 16.43
N SER A 20 4.36 -16.42 17.41
CA SER A 20 5.74 -15.94 17.34
C SER A 20 6.72 -16.91 18.02
N LYS A 21 7.78 -17.31 17.30
CA LYS A 21 8.87 -18.11 17.85
C LYS A 21 9.56 -17.44 19.03
N ASN A 22 9.78 -16.13 18.95
CA ASN A 22 10.45 -15.36 19.99
C ASN A 22 9.64 -15.31 21.29
N ASN A 23 8.31 -15.36 21.17
CA ASN A 23 7.40 -15.30 22.30
C ASN A 23 6.96 -16.70 22.78
N LEU A 24 7.57 -17.77 22.23
CA LEU A 24 7.23 -19.17 22.51
C LEU A 24 5.76 -19.50 22.24
N GLU A 25 5.15 -18.81 21.28
CA GLU A 25 3.78 -19.06 20.88
C GLU A 25 3.73 -20.16 19.81
N PRO A 26 2.73 -21.05 19.87
CA PRO A 26 2.69 -22.23 19.01
C PRO A 26 2.26 -21.91 17.58
N LEU A 27 2.61 -22.81 16.67
CA LEU A 27 2.02 -22.92 15.35
C LEU A 27 0.96 -24.03 15.38
N HIS A 28 -0.28 -23.72 14.99
CA HIS A 28 -1.33 -24.71 14.75
C HIS A 28 -1.74 -24.69 13.28
N VAL A 29 -1.36 -25.75 12.57
CA VAL A 29 -1.72 -25.95 11.16
C VAL A 29 -2.97 -26.82 11.08
N SER A 30 -4.09 -26.22 10.69
CA SER A 30 -5.29 -26.98 10.34
C SER A 30 -5.05 -27.90 9.13
N PRO A 31 -5.49 -29.17 9.19
CA PRO A 31 -5.24 -30.14 8.11
C PRO A 31 -6.18 -29.99 6.92
N HIS A 32 -7.35 -29.38 7.11
CA HIS A 32 -8.42 -29.32 6.11
C HIS A 32 -9.01 -27.91 5.97
N CYS A 33 -9.67 -27.67 4.84
CA CYS A 33 -10.50 -26.49 4.62
C CYS A 33 -11.69 -26.46 5.57
N LEU A 34 -12.20 -25.26 5.84
CA LEU A 34 -13.44 -25.07 6.58
C LEU A 34 -14.63 -25.56 5.74
N GLU A 35 -15.53 -26.30 6.38
CA GLU A 35 -16.84 -26.65 5.84
C GLU A 35 -17.83 -25.52 6.17
N LEU A 36 -18.01 -24.61 5.22
CA LEU A 36 -18.91 -23.48 5.31
C LEU A 36 -19.95 -23.56 4.18
N ASP A 37 -21.17 -23.07 4.44
CA ASP A 37 -22.17 -22.89 3.39
C ASP A 37 -21.75 -21.81 2.38
N GLU A 38 -22.40 -21.83 1.22
CA GLU A 38 -22.08 -20.92 0.11
C GLU A 38 -22.29 -19.44 0.49
N GLU A 39 -23.28 -19.13 1.32
CA GLU A 39 -23.59 -17.77 1.77
C GLU A 39 -22.45 -17.22 2.65
N SER A 40 -21.95 -18.04 3.57
CA SER A 40 -20.81 -17.73 4.44
C SER A 40 -19.54 -17.52 3.63
N LEU A 41 -19.24 -18.42 2.68
CA LEU A 41 -18.07 -18.27 1.79
C LEU A 41 -18.15 -17.00 0.95
N GLN A 42 -19.35 -16.67 0.43
CA GLN A 42 -19.57 -15.44 -0.32
C GLN A 42 -19.32 -14.21 0.57
N ALA A 43 -19.94 -14.13 1.75
CA ALA A 43 -19.79 -12.99 2.65
C ALA A 43 -18.33 -12.77 3.10
N ILE A 44 -17.59 -13.86 3.38
CA ILE A 44 -16.16 -13.80 3.72
C ILE A 44 -15.34 -13.34 2.51
N GLY A 45 -15.58 -13.92 1.33
CA GLY A 45 -14.89 -13.56 0.09
C GLY A 45 -15.06 -12.08 -0.25
N GLU A 46 -16.29 -11.57 -0.21
CA GLU A 46 -16.59 -10.16 -0.45
C GLU A 46 -15.88 -9.24 0.57
N SER A 47 -15.88 -9.61 1.85
CA SER A 47 -15.19 -8.85 2.91
C SER A 47 -13.69 -8.78 2.68
N PHE A 48 -13.07 -9.91 2.31
CA PHE A 48 -11.64 -10.02 2.02
C PHE A 48 -11.24 -9.18 0.80
N LEU A 49 -11.99 -9.29 -0.29
CA LEU A 49 -11.69 -8.61 -1.55
C LEU A 49 -11.93 -7.10 -1.46
N ASN A 50 -12.92 -6.66 -0.67
CA ASN A 50 -13.19 -5.24 -0.46
C ASN A 50 -11.98 -4.50 0.15
N ARG A 51 -11.07 -5.21 0.84
CA ARG A 51 -9.84 -4.62 1.38
C ARG A 51 -8.87 -4.14 0.29
N PHE A 52 -8.97 -4.67 -0.92
CA PHE A 52 -8.11 -4.30 -2.05
C PHE A 52 -8.76 -3.27 -2.99
N LYS A 53 -9.99 -2.79 -2.70
CA LYS A 53 -10.71 -1.86 -3.59
C LYS A 53 -9.92 -0.58 -3.92
N ASN A 54 -9.09 -0.11 -2.99
CA ASN A 54 -8.26 1.09 -3.15
C ASN A 54 -6.76 0.75 -3.32
N SER A 55 -6.44 -0.51 -3.59
CA SER A 55 -5.06 -0.90 -3.85
C SER A 55 -4.77 -0.71 -5.33
N GLU A 56 -3.79 0.14 -5.61
CA GLU A 56 -3.44 0.58 -6.96
C GLU A 56 -2.00 0.21 -7.32
N GLU A 57 -1.23 -0.31 -6.36
CA GLU A 57 0.12 -0.79 -6.58
C GLU A 57 0.15 -2.30 -6.68
N TYR A 58 0.73 -2.78 -7.76
CA TYR A 58 0.99 -4.19 -7.98
C TYR A 58 2.42 -4.54 -7.61
N TYR A 59 2.57 -5.76 -7.12
CA TYR A 59 3.81 -6.39 -6.73
C TYR A 59 3.97 -7.70 -7.49
N GLN A 60 5.17 -8.25 -7.47
CA GLN A 60 5.47 -9.58 -7.98
C GLN A 60 6.41 -10.28 -7.00
N PHE A 61 6.28 -11.60 -6.88
CA PHE A 61 7.24 -12.41 -6.15
C PHE A 61 8.64 -12.25 -6.75
N THR A 62 9.63 -12.22 -5.87
CA THR A 62 11.04 -12.11 -6.27
C THR A 62 11.90 -12.95 -5.36
N HIS A 63 13.14 -13.17 -5.78
CA HIS A 63 14.20 -13.74 -4.96
C HIS A 63 15.55 -13.35 -5.58
N PRO A 64 16.58 -12.99 -4.78
CA PRO A 64 17.87 -12.51 -5.29
C PRO A 64 18.55 -13.42 -6.32
N SER A 65 18.36 -14.73 -6.20
CA SER A 65 18.98 -15.72 -7.10
C SER A 65 18.09 -16.19 -8.26
N SER A 66 16.81 -16.46 -8.00
CA SER A 66 15.84 -16.96 -8.99
C SER A 66 14.49 -17.14 -8.30
N LEU A 67 13.41 -16.81 -9.02
CA LEU A 67 12.03 -16.92 -8.55
C LEU A 67 11.68 -18.30 -7.97
N GLN A 68 12.29 -19.38 -8.48
CA GLN A 68 12.10 -20.74 -7.98
C GLN A 68 12.51 -20.94 -6.50
N PHE A 69 13.26 -20.01 -5.92
CA PHE A 69 13.66 -20.04 -4.50
C PHE A 69 12.71 -19.24 -3.61
N ASN A 70 11.69 -18.58 -4.16
CA ASN A 70 10.62 -18.00 -3.37
C ASN A 70 9.61 -19.10 -2.97
N GLU A 71 9.54 -19.43 -1.68
CA GLU A 71 8.71 -20.54 -1.18
C GLU A 71 7.21 -20.30 -1.41
N VAL A 72 6.72 -19.09 -1.09
CA VAL A 72 5.29 -18.74 -1.27
C VAL A 72 4.89 -18.81 -2.74
N TYR A 73 5.73 -18.30 -3.64
CA TYR A 73 5.54 -18.42 -5.08
C TYR A 73 5.32 -19.88 -5.51
N ASN A 74 6.19 -20.80 -5.06
CA ASN A 74 6.08 -22.22 -5.42
C ASN A 74 4.81 -22.86 -4.86
N PHE A 75 4.46 -22.59 -3.59
CA PHE A 75 3.25 -23.13 -2.98
C PHE A 75 1.98 -22.64 -3.69
N VAL A 76 1.97 -21.37 -4.11
CA VAL A 76 0.85 -20.76 -4.84
C VAL A 76 0.77 -21.31 -6.27
N ALA A 77 1.89 -21.38 -6.99
CA ALA A 77 1.94 -21.93 -8.34
C ALA A 77 1.45 -23.39 -8.37
N ASP A 78 1.93 -24.22 -7.45
CA ASP A 78 1.53 -25.62 -7.34
C ASP A 78 0.04 -25.76 -6.97
N SER A 79 -0.51 -24.85 -6.17
CA SER A 79 -1.94 -24.81 -5.83
C SER A 79 -2.82 -24.38 -7.02
N PHE A 80 -2.33 -23.52 -7.90
CA PHE A 80 -3.04 -23.16 -9.13
C PHE A 80 -3.06 -24.30 -10.16
N LEU A 81 -1.94 -25.03 -10.25
CA LEU A 81 -1.78 -26.17 -11.15
C LEU A 81 -2.57 -27.40 -10.68
N ASN A 82 -2.50 -27.72 -9.39
CA ASN A 82 -3.19 -28.85 -8.80
C ASN A 82 -3.97 -28.45 -7.55
N ARG A 83 -5.30 -28.43 -7.70
CA ARG A 83 -6.23 -28.04 -6.63
C ARG A 83 -6.18 -28.96 -5.42
N GLU A 84 -5.87 -30.25 -5.59
CA GLU A 84 -5.78 -31.23 -4.50
C GLU A 84 -4.64 -30.92 -3.54
N LYS A 85 -3.61 -30.18 -3.99
CA LYS A 85 -2.49 -29.79 -3.15
C LYS A 85 -2.73 -28.52 -2.34
N PHE A 86 -3.87 -27.85 -2.54
CA PHE A 86 -4.18 -26.60 -1.86
C PHE A 86 -4.07 -26.72 -0.33
N GLU A 87 -4.56 -27.81 0.26
CA GLU A 87 -4.51 -27.99 1.72
C GLU A 87 -3.08 -28.16 2.24
N ALA A 88 -2.29 -28.99 1.54
CA ALA A 88 -0.88 -29.20 1.88
C ALA A 88 -0.07 -27.90 1.74
N ASN A 89 -0.32 -27.14 0.67
CA ASN A 89 0.34 -25.87 0.38
C ASN A 89 -0.10 -24.75 1.35
N GLY A 90 -1.38 -24.69 1.74
CA GLY A 90 -1.85 -23.77 2.78
C GLY A 90 -1.13 -24.01 4.12
N GLY A 91 -0.96 -25.28 4.50
CA GLY A 91 -0.15 -25.63 5.67
C GLY A 91 1.34 -25.31 5.53
N ALA A 92 1.91 -25.44 4.33
CA ALA A 92 3.30 -25.05 4.06
C ALA A 92 3.49 -23.53 4.15
N ILE A 93 2.56 -22.74 3.62
CA ILE A 93 2.52 -21.28 3.74
C ILE A 93 2.47 -20.87 5.22
N ALA A 94 1.63 -21.51 6.03
CA ALA A 94 1.54 -21.21 7.47
C ALA A 94 2.85 -21.52 8.22
N ARG A 95 3.53 -22.62 7.87
CA ARG A 95 4.86 -22.94 8.42
C ARG A 95 5.89 -21.91 8.00
N HIS A 96 5.91 -21.54 6.72
CA HIS A 96 6.84 -20.52 6.22
C HIS A 96 6.63 -19.18 6.91
N LEU A 97 5.39 -18.75 7.13
CA LEU A 97 5.08 -17.55 7.89
C LEU A 97 5.61 -17.63 9.33
N TYR A 98 5.45 -18.78 10.00
CA TYR A 98 5.98 -19.00 11.34
C TYR A 98 7.51 -18.93 11.40
N GLU A 99 8.20 -19.51 10.41
CA GLU A 99 9.66 -19.44 10.27
C GLU A 99 10.14 -18.02 9.97
N SER A 100 9.39 -17.27 9.16
CA SER A 100 9.70 -15.90 8.76
C SER A 100 9.36 -14.85 9.82
N SER A 101 8.52 -15.18 10.80
CA SER A 101 8.08 -14.25 11.87
C SER A 101 9.11 -14.14 13.00
N THR A 102 10.33 -13.70 12.68
CA THR A 102 11.47 -13.66 13.64
C THR A 102 11.61 -12.34 14.39
N HIS A 103 10.74 -11.35 14.16
CA HIS A 103 10.81 -10.07 14.87
C HIS A 103 9.96 -10.09 16.17
N PRO A 104 10.47 -9.65 17.33
CA PRO A 104 9.77 -9.77 18.63
C PRO A 104 8.39 -9.11 18.70
N LYS A 105 8.15 -8.11 17.86
CA LYS A 105 6.88 -7.37 17.82
C LYS A 105 5.84 -7.95 16.87
N VAL A 106 6.17 -9.02 16.13
CA VAL A 106 5.17 -9.75 15.35
C VAL A 106 4.22 -10.46 16.30
N LYS A 107 2.94 -10.11 16.20
CA LYS A 107 1.88 -10.69 17.04
C LYS A 107 1.41 -12.02 16.46
N ALA A 108 1.10 -12.97 17.35
CA ALA A 108 0.36 -14.16 16.97
C ALA A 108 -1.04 -13.83 16.44
N GLY A 109 -1.60 -14.76 15.69
CA GLY A 109 -3.01 -14.73 15.34
C GLY A 109 -3.35 -15.65 14.17
N GLU A 110 -4.53 -15.47 13.60
CA GLU A 110 -5.03 -16.34 12.54
C GLU A 110 -4.48 -15.96 11.16
N LEU A 111 -4.06 -16.96 10.39
CA LEU A 111 -3.76 -16.87 8.97
C LEU A 111 -4.88 -17.57 8.19
N TYR A 112 -5.55 -16.82 7.33
CA TYR A 112 -6.57 -17.27 6.40
C TYR A 112 -5.94 -17.48 5.03
N VAL A 113 -6.09 -18.67 4.46
CA VAL A 113 -5.65 -19.00 3.10
C VAL A 113 -6.89 -19.34 2.27
N GLY A 114 -7.25 -18.43 1.36
CA GLY A 114 -8.44 -18.55 0.52
C GLY A 114 -8.07 -18.81 -0.93
N PHE A 115 -8.84 -19.65 -1.61
CA PHE A 115 -8.74 -19.82 -3.06
C PHE A 115 -10.00 -19.30 -3.72
N LEU A 116 -9.82 -18.39 -4.66
CA LEU A 116 -10.87 -17.65 -5.32
C LEU A 116 -10.89 -17.97 -6.82
N GLU A 117 -12.08 -17.97 -7.40
CA GLU A 117 -12.30 -18.15 -8.83
C GLU A 117 -13.19 -17.06 -9.41
N GLY A 118 -12.96 -16.72 -10.68
CA GLY A 118 -13.77 -15.73 -11.38
C GLY A 118 -13.42 -14.30 -11.03
N LEU A 119 -12.14 -14.01 -10.75
CA LEU A 119 -11.67 -12.65 -10.50
C LEU A 119 -11.51 -11.88 -11.81
N PRO A 120 -12.30 -10.83 -12.08
CA PRO A 120 -12.17 -10.07 -13.32
C PRO A 120 -10.99 -9.10 -13.24
N VAL A 121 -10.04 -9.27 -14.15
CA VAL A 121 -8.90 -8.37 -14.35
C VAL A 121 -8.76 -8.16 -15.85
N GLU A 122 -8.78 -6.91 -16.31
CA GLU A 122 -8.58 -6.54 -17.72
C GLU A 122 -9.48 -7.32 -18.71
N GLY A 123 -10.72 -7.59 -18.31
CA GLY A 123 -11.69 -8.32 -19.15
C GLY A 123 -11.45 -9.84 -19.20
N ARG A 124 -10.55 -10.39 -18.39
CA ARG A 124 -10.32 -11.83 -18.22
C ARG A 124 -10.67 -12.29 -16.82
N MET A 125 -11.06 -13.55 -16.69
CA MET A 125 -11.37 -14.18 -15.41
C MET A 125 -10.18 -14.99 -14.93
N HIS A 126 -9.66 -14.64 -13.76
CA HIS A 126 -8.50 -15.28 -13.15
C HIS A 126 -8.90 -16.10 -11.92
N LYS A 127 -8.06 -17.09 -11.62
CA LYS A 127 -7.99 -17.70 -10.29
C LYS A 127 -7.10 -16.83 -9.42
N ALA A 128 -7.37 -16.80 -8.11
CA ALA A 128 -6.53 -16.09 -7.17
C ALA A 128 -6.38 -16.86 -5.85
N ILE A 129 -5.30 -16.59 -5.13
CA ILE A 129 -5.10 -17.05 -3.75
C ILE A 129 -5.00 -15.80 -2.87
N GLY A 130 -5.81 -15.76 -1.82
CA GLY A 130 -5.78 -14.71 -0.82
C GLY A 130 -5.13 -15.21 0.47
N LEU A 131 -4.15 -14.48 0.98
CA LEU A 131 -3.51 -14.71 2.28
C LEU A 131 -3.88 -13.52 3.18
N PHE A 132 -4.53 -13.77 4.31
CA PHE A 132 -4.94 -12.73 5.24
C PHE A 132 -4.52 -13.07 6.66
N LYS A 133 -3.99 -12.09 7.38
CA LYS A 133 -3.56 -12.29 8.77
C LYS A 133 -4.28 -11.33 9.70
N THR A 134 -4.74 -11.87 10.82
CA THR A 134 -5.24 -11.10 11.97
C THR A 134 -4.27 -11.18 13.12
N GLU A 135 -4.15 -10.06 13.82
CA GLU A 135 -3.29 -9.88 14.99
C GLU A 135 -4.07 -9.29 16.15
N ASN A 136 -5.32 -8.88 15.91
CA ASN A 136 -6.20 -8.27 16.89
C ASN A 136 -7.59 -8.90 16.80
N LYS A 137 -8.19 -9.13 17.96
CA LYS A 137 -9.59 -9.54 18.10
C LYS A 137 -10.40 -8.39 18.67
N SER A 138 -11.69 -8.42 18.39
CA SER A 138 -12.68 -7.48 18.89
C SER A 138 -13.67 -8.22 19.80
N LEU A 139 -14.17 -7.51 20.79
CA LEU A 139 -15.24 -7.98 21.66
C LEU A 139 -16.59 -7.64 21.04
N PHE A 140 -17.48 -8.61 20.98
CA PHE A 140 -18.83 -8.48 20.46
C PHE A 140 -19.83 -9.02 21.47
N LEU A 141 -21.02 -8.43 21.51
CA LEU A 141 -22.15 -9.00 22.23
C LEU A 141 -22.98 -9.80 21.22
N ASP A 142 -23.05 -11.12 21.41
CA ASP A 142 -23.95 -12.00 20.68
C ASP A 142 -25.28 -12.06 21.42
N VAL A 143 -26.35 -11.62 20.77
CA VAL A 143 -27.68 -11.52 21.36
C VAL A 143 -28.60 -12.50 20.67
N ALA A 144 -29.01 -13.54 21.40
CA ALA A 144 -29.95 -14.53 20.91
C ALA A 144 -31.31 -14.36 21.59
N GLN A 145 -32.38 -14.43 20.80
CA GLN A 145 -33.74 -14.48 21.34
C GLN A 145 -34.21 -15.92 21.40
N SER A 146 -34.62 -16.39 22.58
CA SER A 146 -35.21 -17.71 22.74
C SER A 146 -36.35 -17.64 23.76
N ALA A 147 -37.50 -18.22 23.40
CA ALA A 147 -38.69 -18.28 24.25
C ALA A 147 -39.17 -16.94 24.85
N GLY A 148 -38.92 -15.81 24.17
CA GLY A 148 -39.33 -14.47 24.61
C GLY A 148 -38.33 -13.77 25.55
N GLU A 149 -37.20 -14.42 25.86
CA GLU A 149 -36.09 -13.84 26.62
C GLU A 149 -34.94 -13.46 25.69
N LEU A 150 -34.16 -12.46 26.10
CA LEU A 150 -32.90 -12.08 25.44
C LEU A 150 -31.74 -12.68 26.24
N ALA A 151 -30.99 -13.57 25.60
CA ALA A 151 -29.71 -14.04 26.10
C ALA A 151 -28.59 -13.22 25.45
N VAL A 152 -27.63 -12.75 26.27
CA VAL A 152 -26.48 -11.99 25.80
C VAL A 152 -25.21 -12.72 26.22
N GLU A 153 -24.36 -13.03 25.26
CA GLU A 153 -23.03 -13.60 25.48
C GLU A 153 -21.96 -12.63 24.94
N MET A 154 -20.90 -12.40 25.72
CA MET A 154 -19.74 -11.67 25.22
C MET A 154 -18.82 -12.66 24.48
N LYS A 155 -18.59 -12.41 23.20
CA LYS A 155 -17.68 -13.19 22.35
C LYS A 155 -16.48 -12.35 21.94
N GLU A 156 -15.34 -13.00 21.84
CA GLU A 156 -14.13 -12.42 21.27
C GLU A 156 -13.89 -13.05 19.89
N GLY A 157 -13.72 -12.23 18.86
CA GLY A 157 -13.64 -12.71 17.48
C GLY A 157 -12.89 -11.77 16.55
N VAL A 158 -12.71 -12.21 15.31
CA VAL A 158 -12.09 -11.43 14.25
C VAL A 158 -13.16 -10.63 13.50
N GLU A 159 -12.92 -9.35 13.29
CA GLU A 159 -13.74 -8.53 12.40
C GLU A 159 -13.22 -8.66 10.95
N LEU A 160 -14.00 -9.26 10.06
CA LEU A 160 -13.59 -9.55 8.67
C LEU A 160 -13.13 -8.30 7.91
N ASN A 161 -13.71 -7.12 8.21
CA ASN A 161 -13.35 -5.86 7.58
C ASN A 161 -12.08 -5.21 8.15
N LYS A 162 -11.52 -5.75 9.24
CA LYS A 162 -10.31 -5.22 9.91
C LYS A 162 -9.15 -6.22 9.95
N MET A 163 -9.02 -7.06 8.92
CA MET A 163 -7.79 -7.81 8.66
C MET A 163 -6.56 -6.88 8.74
N ASP A 164 -5.54 -7.29 9.47
CA ASP A 164 -4.35 -6.47 9.71
C ASP A 164 -3.45 -6.47 8.48
N LYS A 165 -3.25 -7.64 7.88
CA LYS A 165 -2.40 -7.84 6.69
C LYS A 165 -3.11 -8.69 5.66
N GLY A 166 -2.84 -8.43 4.39
CA GLY A 166 -3.45 -9.17 3.30
C GLY A 166 -2.62 -9.15 2.04
N CYS A 167 -2.71 -10.22 1.28
CA CYS A 167 -2.09 -10.41 -0.02
C CYS A 167 -3.06 -11.17 -0.92
N LEU A 168 -3.31 -10.66 -2.12
CA LEU A 168 -4.10 -11.30 -3.15
C LEU A 168 -3.18 -11.59 -4.34
N ILE A 169 -2.90 -12.87 -4.56
CA ILE A 169 -2.08 -13.35 -5.66
C ILE A 169 -3.01 -13.75 -6.80
N ILE A 170 -2.87 -13.08 -7.95
CA ILE A 170 -3.67 -13.31 -9.14
C ILE A 170 -2.87 -14.22 -10.08
N ASN A 171 -3.52 -15.24 -10.64
CA ASN A 171 -2.89 -16.16 -11.58
C ASN A 171 -2.77 -15.52 -12.98
N SER A 172 -1.89 -14.52 -13.08
CA SER A 172 -1.45 -13.80 -14.27
C SER A 172 0.06 -13.61 -14.16
N ASN A 173 0.79 -13.50 -15.28
CA ASN A 173 2.25 -13.26 -15.29
C ASN A 173 3.05 -14.24 -14.39
N ALA A 174 2.69 -15.53 -14.42
CA ALA A 174 3.27 -16.55 -13.51
C ALA A 174 4.80 -16.68 -13.61
N ASP A 175 5.35 -16.54 -14.81
CA ASP A 175 6.81 -16.62 -15.04
C ASP A 175 7.55 -15.35 -14.55
N GLU A 176 6.82 -14.26 -14.29
CA GLU A 176 7.35 -12.98 -13.78
C GLU A 176 7.12 -12.80 -12.26
N GLY A 177 6.50 -13.79 -11.61
CA GLY A 177 6.25 -13.77 -10.16
C GLY A 177 4.82 -13.44 -9.75
N PHE A 178 3.85 -13.61 -10.64
CA PHE A 178 2.44 -13.30 -10.43
C PHE A 178 2.12 -11.81 -10.23
N ASP A 179 0.90 -11.41 -10.55
CA ASP A 179 0.38 -10.11 -10.12
C ASP A 179 -0.12 -10.20 -8.67
N VAL A 180 0.49 -9.42 -7.79
CA VAL A 180 0.23 -9.46 -6.36
C VAL A 180 -0.25 -8.10 -5.87
N MET A 181 -1.43 -8.07 -5.25
CA MET A 181 -1.91 -6.90 -4.52
C MET A 181 -1.73 -7.14 -3.02
N MET A 182 -1.23 -6.17 -2.27
CA MET A 182 -1.04 -6.35 -0.83
C MET A 182 -1.44 -5.11 -0.01
N PHE A 183 -1.73 -5.34 1.26
CA PHE A 183 -1.85 -4.30 2.27
C PHE A 183 -1.25 -4.75 3.60
N ASP A 184 -0.72 -3.79 4.34
CA ASP A 184 -0.34 -3.94 5.74
C ASP A 184 -0.81 -2.69 6.48
N ASN A 185 -1.82 -2.82 7.36
CA ASN A 185 -2.40 -1.68 8.07
C ASN A 185 -1.56 -1.25 9.27
N GLN A 186 -0.61 -2.08 9.71
CA GLN A 186 0.25 -1.79 10.86
C GLN A 186 1.56 -1.11 10.46
N ASN A 187 1.68 -0.66 9.20
CA ASN A 187 2.79 -0.06 8.46
C ASN A 187 3.62 1.04 9.19
N ARG A 188 4.21 0.73 10.35
CA ARG A 188 5.04 1.64 11.14
C ARG A 188 6.34 0.93 11.52
N GLY A 189 7.42 1.24 10.79
CA GLY A 189 8.78 0.81 11.11
C GLY A 189 9.16 -0.59 10.63
N GLU A 190 10.19 -1.17 11.24
CA GLU A 190 10.79 -2.48 10.87
C GLU A 190 9.80 -3.66 10.91
N GLU A 191 8.67 -3.51 11.61
CA GLU A 191 7.58 -4.49 11.66
C GLU A 191 6.91 -4.72 10.29
N ALA A 192 6.98 -3.76 9.36
CA ALA A 192 6.39 -3.91 8.02
C ALA A 192 7.24 -4.77 7.07
N LEU A 193 8.53 -4.96 7.38
CA LEU A 193 9.47 -5.68 6.51
C LEU A 193 9.23 -7.18 6.52
N TYR A 194 8.77 -7.76 7.64
CA TYR A 194 8.60 -9.23 7.71
C TYR A 194 7.56 -9.72 6.70
N TRP A 195 6.41 -9.03 6.58
CA TRP A 195 5.33 -9.49 5.71
C TRP A 195 5.73 -9.39 4.23
N LYS A 196 6.29 -8.24 3.84
CA LYS A 196 6.67 -7.96 2.45
C LYS A 196 7.96 -8.66 2.04
N GLU A 197 9.03 -8.56 2.82
CA GLU A 197 10.39 -8.93 2.39
C GLU A 197 10.79 -10.33 2.85
N GLN A 198 10.40 -10.74 4.07
CA GLN A 198 10.82 -12.03 4.62
C GLN A 198 9.85 -13.15 4.27
N PHE A 199 8.55 -12.91 4.45
CA PHE A 199 7.51 -13.92 4.21
C PHE A 199 7.13 -13.99 2.73
N LEU A 200 6.58 -12.91 2.16
CA LEU A 200 6.16 -12.90 0.77
C LEU A 200 7.35 -12.78 -0.18
N ASN A 201 8.36 -11.98 0.19
CA ASN A 201 9.49 -11.60 -0.64
C ASN A 201 9.03 -11.09 -2.02
N VAL A 202 8.36 -9.94 -2.02
CA VAL A 202 7.79 -9.30 -3.20
C VAL A 202 8.42 -7.94 -3.48
N THR A 203 8.56 -7.61 -4.77
CA THR A 203 8.97 -6.28 -5.24
C THR A 203 7.83 -5.59 -5.95
N ALA A 204 7.80 -4.26 -5.95
CA ALA A 204 6.82 -3.52 -6.73
C ALA A 204 7.04 -3.79 -8.23
N GLN A 205 5.95 -3.94 -8.98
CA GLN A 205 6.01 -4.01 -10.43
C GLN A 205 6.37 -2.63 -10.99
N LYS A 206 7.18 -2.60 -12.06
CA LYS A 206 7.56 -1.37 -12.76
C LYS A 206 6.43 -0.87 -13.67
N THR A 207 5.31 -0.50 -13.07
CA THR A 207 4.13 0.04 -13.77
C THR A 207 4.20 1.56 -13.87
N GLU A 208 3.38 2.15 -14.76
CA GLU A 208 3.16 3.62 -14.82
C GLU A 208 2.83 4.22 -13.45
N TYR A 209 2.03 3.50 -12.66
CA TYR A 209 1.66 3.90 -11.31
C TYR A 209 2.88 3.94 -10.40
N HIS A 210 3.72 2.90 -10.43
CA HIS A 210 4.94 2.84 -9.63
C HIS A 210 5.91 3.97 -9.99
N HIS A 211 6.19 4.16 -11.28
CA HIS A 211 7.07 5.22 -11.77
C HIS A 211 6.56 6.61 -11.40
N THR A 212 5.28 6.90 -11.64
CA THR A 212 4.65 8.18 -11.27
C THR A 212 4.74 8.43 -9.75
N ASN A 213 4.40 7.43 -8.94
CA ASN A 213 4.40 7.53 -7.49
C ASN A 213 5.81 7.74 -6.91
N GLN A 214 6.80 7.02 -7.44
CA GLN A 214 8.19 7.10 -7.04
C GLN A 214 8.81 8.45 -7.42
N PHE A 215 8.60 8.90 -8.67
CA PHE A 215 9.15 10.15 -9.15
C PHE A 215 8.58 11.37 -8.40
N LEU A 216 7.26 11.39 -8.16
CA LEU A 216 6.64 12.42 -7.31
C LEU A 216 7.17 12.34 -5.86
N THR A 217 7.39 11.16 -5.30
CA THR A 217 7.97 11.05 -3.95
C THR A 217 9.38 11.65 -3.89
N LEU A 218 10.23 11.34 -4.87
CA LEU A 218 11.57 11.92 -5.00
C LEU A 218 11.51 13.44 -5.15
N THR A 219 10.70 13.92 -6.09
CA THR A 219 10.52 15.35 -6.38
C THR A 219 10.09 16.12 -5.13
N LYS A 220 9.15 15.57 -4.36
CA LYS A 220 8.75 16.17 -3.09
C LYS A 220 9.90 16.24 -2.10
N GLN A 221 10.64 15.15 -1.90
CA GLN A 221 11.78 15.13 -0.97
C GLN A 221 12.87 16.12 -1.36
N PHE A 222 13.15 16.25 -2.66
CA PHE A 222 14.06 17.24 -3.18
C PHE A 222 13.60 18.66 -2.85
N ILE A 223 12.35 19.00 -3.15
CA ILE A 223 11.81 20.36 -2.93
C ILE A 223 11.74 20.71 -1.44
N THR A 224 11.31 19.77 -0.58
CA THR A 224 11.09 20.05 0.83
C THR A 224 12.33 19.94 1.69
N ASN A 225 13.37 19.23 1.24
CA ASN A 225 14.58 18.98 2.02
C ASN A 225 15.80 19.59 1.32
N GLN A 226 16.18 19.07 0.15
CA GLN A 226 17.43 19.44 -0.51
C GLN A 226 17.46 20.93 -0.89
N LEU A 227 16.39 21.44 -1.50
CA LEU A 227 16.36 22.85 -1.90
C LEU A 227 16.30 23.81 -0.70
N GLU A 228 15.68 23.40 0.40
CA GLU A 228 15.68 24.19 1.64
C GLU A 228 17.10 24.30 2.21
N GLU A 229 17.85 23.20 2.19
CA GLU A 229 19.22 23.13 2.71
C GLU A 229 20.24 23.86 1.82
N GLU A 230 20.17 23.69 0.50
CA GLU A 230 21.15 24.26 -0.43
C GLU A 230 20.88 25.73 -0.77
N PHE A 231 19.61 26.10 -0.98
CA PHE A 231 19.24 27.41 -1.52
C PHE A 231 18.48 28.28 -0.51
N GLY A 232 18.21 27.78 0.70
CA GLY A 232 17.44 28.52 1.71
C GLY A 232 16.00 28.79 1.28
N LEU A 233 15.43 27.90 0.47
CA LEU A 233 14.19 28.11 -0.25
C LEU A 233 13.01 28.30 0.71
N GLU A 234 12.32 29.45 0.62
CA GLU A 234 11.21 29.77 1.52
C GLU A 234 10.01 28.84 1.31
N LYS A 235 9.20 28.66 2.36
CA LYS A 235 8.02 27.76 2.30
C LYS A 235 7.06 28.11 1.16
N ASN A 236 6.84 29.39 0.85
CA ASN A 236 5.95 29.77 -0.25
C ASN A 236 6.47 29.27 -1.60
N GLU A 237 7.76 29.39 -1.85
CA GLU A 237 8.37 28.92 -3.10
C GLU A 237 8.40 27.39 -3.18
N GLN A 238 8.61 26.69 -2.06
CA GLN A 238 8.44 25.22 -2.01
C GLN A 238 7.03 24.81 -2.42
N ILE A 239 6.00 25.54 -1.94
CA ILE A 239 4.61 25.28 -2.26
C ILE A 239 4.34 25.48 -3.76
N GLU A 240 4.91 26.53 -4.34
CA GLU A 240 4.79 26.80 -5.78
C GLU A 240 5.40 25.66 -6.61
N LEU A 241 6.63 25.23 -6.30
CA LEU A 241 7.30 24.12 -6.99
C LEU A 241 6.53 22.80 -6.86
N LEU A 242 6.02 22.50 -5.66
CA LEU A 242 5.18 21.32 -5.43
C LEU A 242 3.90 21.35 -6.27
N ASN A 243 3.24 22.52 -6.36
CA ASN A 243 2.05 22.68 -7.18
C ASN A 243 2.36 22.58 -8.68
N LYS A 244 3.44 23.21 -9.16
CA LYS A 244 3.91 23.08 -10.55
C LYS A 244 4.19 21.62 -10.90
N SER A 245 4.84 20.89 -10.00
CA SER A 245 5.10 19.46 -10.17
C SER A 245 3.80 18.68 -10.37
N ILE A 246 2.80 18.87 -9.49
CA ILE A 246 1.51 18.18 -9.63
C ILE A 246 0.77 18.60 -10.90
N GLU A 247 0.86 19.86 -11.30
CA GLU A 247 0.17 20.37 -12.47
C GLU A 247 0.75 19.79 -13.77
N TYR A 248 2.09 19.69 -13.88
CA TYR A 248 2.74 18.96 -14.98
C TYR A 248 2.14 17.56 -15.13
N PHE A 249 2.10 16.78 -14.04
CA PHE A 249 1.58 15.42 -14.05
C PHE A 249 0.06 15.31 -14.28
N LYS A 250 -0.71 16.40 -14.12
CA LYS A 250 -2.15 16.40 -14.46
C LYS A 250 -2.42 16.73 -15.93
N GLN A 251 -1.54 17.52 -16.54
CA GLN A 251 -1.73 18.06 -17.89
C GLN A 251 -1.12 17.16 -18.98
N LYS A 252 -0.12 16.36 -18.63
CA LYS A 252 0.62 15.51 -19.58
C LYS A 252 0.11 14.06 -19.50
N GLU A 253 0.13 13.37 -20.64
CA GLU A 253 -0.16 11.92 -20.70
C GLU A 253 1.09 11.07 -20.44
N SER A 254 2.26 11.58 -20.85
CA SER A 254 3.57 10.96 -20.64
C SER A 254 4.52 11.91 -19.93
N PHE A 255 5.40 11.35 -19.11
CA PHE A 255 6.48 12.05 -18.44
C PHE A 255 7.76 11.99 -19.28
N ASP A 256 8.46 13.13 -19.37
CA ASP A 256 9.85 13.23 -19.83
C ASP A 256 10.67 14.02 -18.81
N ILE A 257 11.81 13.47 -18.38
CA ILE A 257 12.59 14.05 -17.29
C ILE A 257 13.20 15.42 -17.62
N ASN A 258 13.56 15.66 -18.89
CA ASN A 258 14.16 16.94 -19.29
C ASN A 258 13.07 18.01 -19.39
N GLU A 259 11.95 17.69 -20.03
CA GLU A 259 10.79 18.58 -20.09
C GLU A 259 10.30 18.95 -18.68
N PHE A 260 10.20 17.97 -17.78
CA PHE A 260 9.82 18.21 -16.39
C PHE A 260 10.81 19.15 -15.68
N GLN A 261 12.12 18.90 -15.82
CA GLN A 261 13.15 19.73 -15.20
C GLN A 261 13.05 21.19 -15.65
N ASP A 262 12.87 21.40 -16.95
CA ASP A 262 12.75 22.73 -17.55
C ASP A 262 11.44 23.44 -17.13
N GLU A 263 10.29 22.75 -17.17
CA GLU A 263 9.00 23.35 -16.85
C GLU A 263 8.82 23.65 -15.35
N VAL A 264 9.39 22.82 -14.47
CA VAL A 264 9.16 22.93 -13.02
C VAL A 264 10.25 23.76 -12.33
N PHE A 265 11.53 23.54 -12.63
CA PHE A 265 12.63 24.20 -11.95
C PHE A 265 13.12 25.43 -12.70
N GLY A 266 13.17 25.38 -14.04
CA GLY A 266 13.46 26.50 -14.95
C GLY A 266 14.88 27.10 -14.88
N ASP A 267 15.60 26.89 -13.78
CA ASP A 267 16.95 27.39 -13.52
C ASP A 267 17.97 26.25 -13.57
N GLU A 268 19.11 26.50 -14.23
CA GLU A 268 20.14 25.49 -14.51
C GLU A 268 20.80 24.96 -13.23
N GLU A 269 20.99 25.82 -12.21
CA GLU A 269 21.58 25.43 -10.92
C GLU A 269 20.67 24.47 -10.15
N ARG A 270 19.36 24.73 -10.14
CA ARG A 270 18.35 23.82 -9.55
C ARG A 270 18.25 22.50 -10.29
N ILE A 271 18.35 22.52 -11.63
CA ILE A 271 18.31 21.31 -12.45
C ILE A 271 19.54 20.43 -12.18
N GLU A 272 20.74 21.02 -12.09
CA GLU A 272 21.95 20.28 -11.72
C GLU A 272 21.85 19.67 -10.32
N SER A 273 21.36 20.43 -9.34
CA SER A 273 21.09 19.94 -7.99
C SER A 273 20.09 18.77 -7.99
N PHE A 274 19.00 18.88 -8.76
CA PHE A 274 18.01 17.81 -8.90
C PHE A 274 18.62 16.53 -9.48
N ARG A 275 19.45 16.64 -10.52
CA ARG A 275 20.14 15.49 -11.14
C ARG A 275 21.13 14.82 -10.18
N SER A 276 21.87 15.61 -9.41
CA SER A 276 22.78 15.12 -8.37
C SER A 276 22.02 14.38 -7.26
N PHE A 277 20.96 15.01 -6.74
CA PHE A 277 20.07 14.40 -5.75
C PHE A 277 19.45 13.11 -6.25
N GLY A 278 18.93 13.10 -7.48
CA GLY A 278 18.34 11.91 -8.11
C GLY A 278 19.34 10.75 -8.23
N SER A 279 20.57 11.03 -8.65
CA SER A 279 21.63 10.02 -8.76
C SER A 279 22.00 9.40 -7.41
N GLN A 280 22.07 10.24 -6.35
CA GLN A 280 22.30 9.77 -5.00
C GLN A 280 21.11 8.95 -4.48
N TYR A 281 19.88 9.42 -4.74
CA TYR A 281 18.67 8.74 -4.33
C TYR A 281 18.55 7.34 -4.94
N VAL A 282 18.81 7.22 -6.24
CA VAL A 282 18.89 5.94 -6.99
C VAL A 282 19.86 4.98 -6.32
N THR A 283 21.07 5.46 -6.02
CA THR A 283 22.13 4.65 -5.41
C THR A 283 21.79 4.22 -3.98
N GLN A 284 21.30 5.15 -3.16
CA GLN A 284 21.03 4.91 -1.73
C GLN A 284 19.81 4.03 -1.50
N ASN A 285 18.77 4.20 -2.33
CA ASN A 285 17.50 3.48 -2.15
C ASN A 285 17.38 2.26 -3.07
N ASN A 286 18.40 1.98 -3.90
CA ASN A 286 18.41 0.90 -4.88
C ASN A 286 17.14 0.92 -5.76
N VAL A 287 16.81 2.12 -6.24
CA VAL A 287 15.62 2.39 -7.05
C VAL A 287 16.01 2.73 -8.47
N ASP A 288 15.14 2.41 -9.43
CA ASP A 288 15.33 2.70 -10.83
C ASP A 288 14.34 3.79 -11.27
N ILE A 289 14.84 4.88 -11.85
CA ILE A 289 14.02 6.01 -12.30
C ILE A 289 14.13 6.09 -13.80
N ALA A 290 13.01 5.82 -14.48
CA ALA A 290 12.94 5.92 -15.92
C ALA A 290 12.96 7.38 -16.36
N ASP A 291 13.71 7.67 -17.44
CA ASP A 291 13.76 9.00 -18.05
C ASP A 291 12.43 9.41 -18.69
N SER A 292 11.62 8.43 -19.09
CA SER A 292 10.29 8.64 -19.66
C SER A 292 9.34 7.49 -19.31
N PHE A 293 8.07 7.80 -19.02
CA PHE A 293 7.02 6.80 -18.74
C PHE A 293 5.62 7.38 -18.92
N ASP A 294 4.61 6.53 -19.14
CA ASP A 294 3.20 6.97 -19.14
C ASP A 294 2.75 7.36 -17.73
N ILE A 295 2.02 8.47 -17.61
CA ILE A 295 1.61 9.01 -16.33
C ILE A 295 0.34 8.32 -15.85
N SER A 296 0.36 7.78 -14.62
CA SER A 296 -0.82 7.18 -14.03
C SER A 296 -1.70 8.22 -13.32
N PRO A 297 -2.92 8.53 -13.80
CA PRO A 297 -3.78 9.53 -13.16
C PRO A 297 -4.17 9.17 -11.72
N MET A 298 -4.19 7.87 -11.42
CA MET A 298 -4.52 7.36 -10.09
C MET A 298 -3.37 7.64 -9.10
N ALA A 299 -2.11 7.43 -9.52
CA ALA A 299 -0.93 7.83 -8.74
C ALA A 299 -0.89 9.34 -8.50
N VAL A 300 -1.15 10.16 -9.53
CA VAL A 300 -1.21 11.63 -9.42
C VAL A 300 -2.28 12.06 -8.42
N LYS A 301 -3.47 11.48 -8.49
CA LYS A 301 -4.57 11.76 -7.54
C LYS A 301 -4.20 11.40 -6.10
N LYS A 302 -3.51 10.27 -5.89
CA LYS A 302 -3.02 9.85 -4.57
C LYS A 302 -1.95 10.81 -4.04
N GLN A 303 -0.94 11.12 -4.85
CA GLN A 303 0.18 11.99 -4.47
C GLN A 303 -0.27 13.44 -4.26
N THR A 304 -1.23 13.95 -5.03
CA THR A 304 -1.82 15.29 -4.84
C THR A 304 -2.32 15.50 -3.40
N ARG A 305 -2.83 14.45 -2.74
CA ARG A 305 -3.28 14.53 -1.33
C ARG A 305 -2.11 14.73 -0.36
N ILE A 306 -0.96 14.12 -0.67
CA ILE A 306 0.27 14.17 0.12
C ILE A 306 1.04 15.47 -0.16
N TYR A 307 0.89 16.02 -1.36
CA TYR A 307 1.42 17.32 -1.79
C TYR A 307 0.64 18.52 -1.26
N LYS A 308 -0.53 18.32 -0.61
CA LYS A 308 -1.25 19.40 0.05
C LYS A 308 -0.34 20.08 1.07
N SER A 309 0.05 21.28 0.74
CA SER A 309 0.92 22.09 1.58
C SER A 309 0.16 22.57 2.80
N VAL A 310 0.67 22.21 3.98
CA VAL A 310 0.13 22.66 5.26
C VAL A 310 1.12 23.63 5.89
N LEU A 311 0.73 24.90 5.98
CA LEU A 311 1.44 25.85 6.86
C LEU A 311 1.07 25.53 8.29
N LYS A 312 2.08 25.19 9.10
CA LYS A 312 1.94 24.97 10.54
C LYS A 312 2.50 26.19 11.27
N LEU A 313 1.62 26.94 11.95
CA LEU A 313 1.97 28.18 12.65
C LEU A 313 1.82 27.98 14.16
N ASP A 314 2.96 27.93 14.87
CA ASP A 314 3.06 27.83 16.34
C ASP A 314 2.20 26.75 17.01
N LYS A 315 1.81 25.71 16.25
CA LYS A 315 0.82 24.68 16.62
C LYS A 315 -0.61 25.21 16.86
N ASN A 316 -0.85 26.51 16.65
CA ASN A 316 -2.16 27.14 16.79
C ASN A 316 -3.00 26.97 15.52
N PHE A 317 -2.34 26.99 14.35
CA PHE A 317 -3.02 26.95 13.06
C PHE A 317 -2.37 25.95 12.10
N HIS A 318 -3.23 25.20 11.41
CA HIS A 318 -2.88 24.44 10.22
C HIS A 318 -3.68 25.04 9.05
N ILE A 319 -2.98 25.64 8.09
CA ILE A 319 -3.61 26.25 6.91
C ILE A 319 -3.28 25.37 5.71
N TYR A 320 -4.31 24.76 5.12
CA TYR A 320 -4.18 23.98 3.90
C TYR A 320 -4.21 24.93 2.70
N ILE A 321 -3.12 24.96 1.94
CA ILE A 321 -3.03 25.79 0.74
C ILE A 321 -3.33 24.88 -0.45
N HIS A 322 -4.42 25.19 -1.14
CA HIS A 322 -4.88 24.44 -2.31
C HIS A 322 -4.31 24.97 -3.64
N GLY A 323 -3.68 26.16 -3.62
CA GLY A 323 -3.03 26.77 -4.78
C GLY A 323 -2.89 28.28 -4.63
N ASN A 324 -2.20 28.89 -5.60
CA ASN A 324 -1.94 30.32 -5.75
C ASN A 324 -1.30 31.00 -4.52
N THR A 325 0.03 30.91 -4.41
CA THR A 325 0.83 31.55 -3.37
C THR A 325 0.85 33.07 -3.45
N ASP A 326 0.45 33.67 -4.59
CA ASP A 326 0.38 35.14 -4.73
C ASP A 326 -0.70 35.74 -3.82
N LEU A 327 -1.65 34.93 -3.36
CA LEU A 327 -2.66 35.31 -2.39
C LEU A 327 -2.16 35.24 -0.94
N ILE A 328 -0.86 34.99 -0.72
CA ILE A 328 -0.26 34.82 0.59
C ILE A 328 0.93 35.77 0.75
N GLU A 329 0.76 36.79 1.59
CA GLU A 329 1.84 37.72 1.95
C GLU A 329 2.36 37.40 3.35
N LYS A 330 3.69 37.30 3.51
CA LYS A 330 4.36 37.13 4.80
C LYS A 330 4.91 38.47 5.28
N GLY A 331 4.76 38.76 6.56
CA GLY A 331 5.32 39.97 7.15
C GLY A 331 5.67 39.81 8.63
N ILE A 332 6.21 40.89 9.19
CA ILE A 332 6.56 41.01 10.60
C ILE A 332 5.95 42.34 11.08
N ASP A 333 5.09 42.29 12.09
CA ASP A 333 4.56 43.47 12.76
C ASP A 333 5.67 44.24 13.50
N ASP A 334 5.42 45.50 13.84
CA ASP A 334 6.37 46.35 14.57
C ASP A 334 6.83 45.77 15.92
N ASP A 335 6.00 44.90 16.53
CA ASP A 335 6.32 44.20 17.77
C ASP A 335 7.08 42.88 17.58
N GLY A 336 7.46 42.57 16.34
CA GLY A 336 8.25 41.39 15.98
C GLY A 336 7.41 40.13 15.72
N ARG A 337 6.08 40.18 15.83
CA ARG A 337 5.22 39.03 15.51
C ARG A 337 5.18 38.79 14.00
N LYS A 338 5.40 37.54 13.59
CA LYS A 338 5.29 37.12 12.19
C LYS A 338 3.82 36.89 11.85
N PHE A 339 3.39 37.31 10.66
CA PHE A 339 2.04 37.05 10.16
C PHE A 339 2.05 36.55 8.72
N TYR A 340 0.94 35.92 8.34
CA TYR A 340 0.55 35.68 6.97
C TYR A 340 -0.78 36.40 6.69
N LYS A 341 -0.87 37.19 5.61
CA LYS A 341 -2.13 37.72 5.08
C LYS A 341 -2.60 36.80 3.96
N ILE A 342 -3.87 36.45 3.98
CA ILE A 342 -4.51 35.62 2.96
C ILE A 342 -5.54 36.46 2.24
N TYR A 343 -5.36 36.63 0.93
CA TYR A 343 -6.27 37.38 0.06
C TYR A 343 -7.33 36.44 -0.53
N TYR A 344 -8.59 36.87 -0.52
CA TYR A 344 -9.69 36.19 -1.21
C TYR A 344 -10.56 37.23 -1.93
N GLN A 345 -11.27 36.80 -2.97
CA GLN A 345 -12.18 37.65 -3.75
C GLN A 345 -13.64 37.32 -3.44
N ASP A 346 -14.00 36.04 -3.56
CA ASP A 346 -15.35 35.54 -3.30
C ASP A 346 -15.30 34.44 -2.22
N GLU A 347 -16.27 34.48 -1.29
CA GLU A 347 -16.47 33.43 -0.28
C GLU A 347 -17.44 32.38 -0.85
N ALA A 348 -17.06 31.11 -0.76
CA ALA A 348 -17.78 29.98 -1.35
C ALA A 348 -18.84 29.35 -0.44
#